data_AF-A0A3C1REN8-F1
#
_entry.id   AF-A0A3C1REN8-F1
#
_cell.length_a   1.000
_cell.length_b   1.000
_cell.length_c   1.000
_cell.angle_alpha   90.00
_cell.angle_beta   90.00
_cell.angle_gamma   90.00
#
_symmetry.space_group_name_H-M   'P 1'
#
loop_
_entity.id
_entity.type
_entity.pdbx_description
1 polymer ?
#
loop_
_entity_poly.entity_id
_entity_poly.type
_entity_poly.pdbx_seq_one_letter_code
_entity_poly.pdbx_strand_id
1 'polypeptide(L)'
;MRLKNKKYRKNRRLPRRQHVIRNYIRIRKFFPFKNFKEFYNETRERAKYSKIIEPCQDFRLINNPIEVIKTIAELKSLAKRDKIHRVIIDLTNLTHIDIGAISLMLSSVKELRNHKVRISGTQPLDEDVLDFIIKSGFFGNMSNVSPDISNTLQSHKKNNKNTLIIADCNMKGRGQLIGINIKQIRKLLLGEENHYQPLYTILMEMNANAFEHAYNDDKKHWVLGINFDEKSKKVFVTFTDNGLGIIQQLNLKRSTRVKEFISDFALLKTPDVFNNGILLQKVFDKVYNSRFKS
;
A
#
# COMPACT_ATOMS: atom_id res chain seq x y z
N MET A 1 57.40 -46.83 1.36
CA MET A 1 57.00 -45.94 0.23
C MET A 1 55.49 -46.10 -0.01
N ARG A 2 54.65 -45.17 0.46
CA ARG A 2 53.18 -45.19 0.26
C ARG A 2 52.77 -43.95 -0.53
N LEU A 3 52.41 -44.11 -1.80
CA LEU A 3 51.92 -43.04 -2.65
C LEU A 3 50.51 -42.61 -2.22
N LYS A 4 50.36 -41.31 -1.93
CA LYS A 4 49.11 -40.63 -1.60
C LYS A 4 48.22 -40.52 -2.84
N ASN A 5 47.07 -41.19 -2.87
CA ASN A 5 46.01 -40.92 -3.83
C ASN A 5 45.04 -39.84 -3.29
N LYS A 6 45.35 -38.57 -3.56
CA LYS A 6 44.39 -37.45 -3.40
C LYS A 6 43.34 -37.53 -4.52
N LYS A 7 42.15 -38.07 -4.23
CA LYS A 7 40.98 -37.94 -5.11
C LYS A 7 40.49 -36.49 -5.12
N TYR A 8 40.83 -35.75 -6.18
CA TYR A 8 40.23 -34.47 -6.50
C TYR A 8 38.72 -34.64 -6.77
N ARG A 9 37.86 -34.20 -5.83
CA ARG A 9 36.42 -34.05 -6.05
C ARG A 9 36.18 -32.82 -6.93
N LYS A 10 36.12 -33.00 -8.25
CA LYS A 10 35.57 -31.98 -9.17
C LYS A 10 34.09 -31.80 -8.85
N ASN A 11 33.72 -30.63 -8.30
CA ASN A 11 32.33 -30.16 -8.21
C ASN A 11 31.76 -30.00 -9.63
N ARG A 12 31.25 -31.09 -10.21
CA ARG A 12 30.48 -31.04 -11.46
C ARG A 12 29.16 -30.34 -11.14
N ARG A 13 29.08 -29.04 -11.45
CA ARG A 13 27.79 -28.34 -11.59
C ARG A 13 26.96 -29.17 -12.56
N LEU A 14 25.87 -29.74 -12.06
CA LEU A 14 24.98 -30.57 -12.86
C LEU A 14 24.51 -29.74 -14.07
N PRO A 15 24.54 -30.31 -15.29
CA PRO A 15 23.96 -29.65 -16.45
C PRO A 15 22.53 -29.20 -16.12
N ARG A 16 22.12 -27.99 -16.52
CA ARG A 16 20.78 -27.43 -16.23
C ARG A 16 19.65 -28.45 -16.44
N ARG A 17 19.75 -29.30 -17.47
CA ARG A 17 18.84 -30.41 -17.76
C ARG A 17 18.72 -31.42 -16.60
N GLN A 18 19.82 -31.85 -15.99
CA GLN A 18 19.80 -32.78 -14.87
C GLN A 18 19.22 -32.14 -13.60
N HIS A 19 19.39 -30.83 -13.41
CA HIS A 19 18.79 -30.11 -12.30
C HIS A 19 17.26 -30.03 -12.45
N VAL A 20 16.78 -29.73 -13.66
CA VAL A 20 15.35 -29.74 -14.02
C VAL A 20 14.74 -31.13 -13.82
N ILE A 21 15.42 -32.20 -14.27
CA ILE A 21 14.97 -33.59 -14.10
C ILE A 21 14.91 -33.98 -12.62
N ARG A 22 15.90 -33.60 -11.81
CA ARG A 22 15.89 -33.88 -10.36
C ARG A 22 14.79 -33.13 -9.63
N ASN A 23 14.52 -31.88 -9.99
CA ASN A 23 13.41 -31.13 -9.44
C ASN A 23 12.07 -31.75 -9.86
N TYR A 24 11.93 -32.15 -11.13
CA TYR A 24 10.78 -32.89 -11.64
C TYR A 24 10.53 -34.17 -10.84
N ILE A 25 11.56 -35.00 -10.61
CA ILE A 25 11.46 -36.25 -9.84
C ILE A 25 11.14 -35.98 -8.37
N ARG A 26 11.75 -34.96 -7.74
CA ARG A 26 11.44 -34.57 -6.35
C ARG A 26 9.98 -34.16 -6.19
N ILE A 27 9.49 -33.29 -7.07
CA ILE A 27 8.11 -32.77 -7.01
C ILE A 27 7.11 -33.90 -7.30
N ARG A 28 7.43 -34.80 -8.25
CA ARG A 28 6.60 -35.97 -8.59
C ARG A 28 6.47 -36.99 -7.45
N LYS A 29 7.44 -37.05 -6.53
CA LYS A 29 7.34 -37.86 -5.31
C LYS A 29 6.32 -37.31 -4.29
N PHE A 30 6.09 -35.99 -4.28
CA PHE A 30 5.15 -35.35 -3.35
C PHE A 30 3.73 -35.19 -3.91
N PHE A 31 3.53 -35.28 -5.23
CA PHE A 31 2.22 -35.16 -5.88
C PHE A 31 1.93 -36.34 -6.83
N PRO A 32 1.45 -37.48 -6.29
CA PRO A 32 1.11 -38.65 -7.08
C PRO A 32 -0.30 -38.53 -7.66
N PHE A 33 -0.54 -37.57 -8.57
CA PHE A 33 -1.79 -37.53 -9.34
C PHE A 33 -1.56 -37.20 -10.82
N LYS A 34 -2.48 -37.72 -11.65
CA LYS A 34 -2.44 -37.92 -13.10
C LYS A 34 -2.01 -36.73 -13.99
N ASN A 35 -1.90 -35.50 -13.48
CA ASN A 35 -1.77 -34.30 -14.31
C ASN A 35 -0.57 -33.40 -13.96
N PHE A 36 0.61 -33.99 -13.68
CA PHE A 36 1.84 -33.21 -13.41
C PHE A 36 2.15 -32.17 -14.50
N LYS A 37 1.92 -32.49 -15.78
CA LYS A 37 2.13 -31.57 -16.89
C LYS A 37 1.23 -30.34 -16.79
N GLU A 38 -0.03 -30.53 -16.40
CA GLU A 38 -0.97 -29.43 -16.17
C GLU A 38 -0.56 -28.61 -14.95
N PHE A 39 -0.22 -29.25 -13.82
CA PHE A 39 0.28 -28.55 -12.65
C PHE A 39 1.55 -27.73 -12.93
N TYR A 40 2.50 -28.28 -13.68
CA TYR A 40 3.72 -27.59 -14.09
C TYR A 40 3.42 -26.40 -15.02
N ASN A 41 2.56 -26.59 -16.02
CA ASN A 41 2.14 -25.52 -16.91
C ASN A 41 1.37 -24.44 -16.17
N GLU A 42 0.48 -24.81 -15.25
CA GLU A 42 -0.27 -23.89 -14.40
C GLU A 42 0.67 -23.09 -13.50
N THR A 43 1.66 -23.74 -12.88
CA THR A 43 2.67 -23.07 -12.04
C THR A 43 3.54 -22.11 -12.87
N ARG A 44 3.91 -22.51 -14.09
CA ARG A 44 4.69 -21.69 -15.02
C ARG A 44 3.91 -20.48 -15.52
N GLU A 45 2.64 -20.66 -15.89
CA GLU A 45 1.77 -19.54 -16.29
C GLU A 45 1.48 -18.62 -15.10
N ARG A 46 1.27 -19.17 -13.89
CA ARG A 46 1.16 -18.37 -12.65
C ARG A 46 2.41 -17.53 -12.40
N ALA A 47 3.61 -18.07 -12.63
CA ALA A 47 4.87 -17.34 -12.49
C ALA A 47 5.05 -16.26 -13.58
N LYS A 48 4.68 -16.58 -14.82
CA LYS A 48 4.77 -15.66 -15.97
C LYS A 48 3.91 -14.40 -15.80
N TYR A 49 2.79 -14.52 -15.10
CA TYR A 49 1.85 -13.42 -14.82
C TYR A 49 1.95 -12.91 -13.38
N SER A 50 3.09 -13.18 -12.73
CA SER A 50 3.40 -12.67 -11.40
C SER A 50 4.46 -11.58 -11.46
N LYS A 51 4.32 -10.57 -10.62
CA LYS A 51 5.31 -9.50 -10.42
C LYS A 51 5.69 -9.45 -8.94
N ILE A 52 6.99 -9.37 -8.67
CA ILE A 52 7.51 -9.10 -7.34
C ILE A 52 7.81 -7.60 -7.26
N ILE A 53 7.41 -6.99 -6.15
CA ILE A 53 7.68 -5.60 -5.79
C ILE A 53 8.43 -5.62 -4.47
N GLU A 54 9.62 -5.05 -4.47
CA GLU A 54 10.49 -4.91 -3.30
C GLU A 54 10.53 -3.42 -2.95
N PRO A 55 9.85 -2.97 -1.89
CA PRO A 55 10.02 -1.62 -1.37
C PRO A 55 11.47 -1.38 -0.95
N CYS A 56 11.90 -0.12 -0.96
CA CYS A 56 13.21 0.23 -0.42
C CYS A 56 13.30 -0.08 1.09
N GLN A 57 14.53 -0.19 1.61
CA GLN A 57 14.75 -0.55 3.02
C GLN A 57 14.16 0.49 4.00
N ASP A 58 14.22 1.78 3.65
CA ASP A 58 13.58 2.87 4.40
C ASP A 58 12.30 3.33 3.69
N PHE A 59 11.20 2.69 4.02
CA PHE A 59 9.89 2.92 3.41
C PHE A 59 9.01 3.84 4.26
N ARG A 60 9.55 4.99 4.68
CA ARG A 60 8.81 6.03 5.40
C ARG A 60 8.38 7.13 4.44
N LEU A 61 7.08 7.45 4.42
CA LEU A 61 6.55 8.52 3.59
C LEU A 61 7.09 9.90 4.01
N ILE A 62 7.29 10.13 5.30
CA ILE A 62 7.76 11.42 5.81
C ILE A 62 9.25 11.64 5.51
N ASN A 63 10.06 10.60 5.73
CA ASN A 63 11.52 10.70 5.63
C ASN A 63 12.07 10.35 4.24
N ASN A 64 11.38 9.47 3.51
CA ASN A 64 11.79 9.00 2.19
C ASN A 64 10.62 8.96 1.19
N PRO A 65 9.93 10.11 0.95
CA PRO A 65 8.72 10.17 0.13
C PRO A 65 8.95 9.71 -1.31
N ILE A 66 10.13 10.00 -1.88
CA ILE A 66 10.43 9.71 -3.29
C ILE A 66 10.37 8.21 -3.56
N GLU A 67 11.05 7.41 -2.75
CA GLU A 67 11.07 5.96 -2.94
C GLU A 67 9.71 5.33 -2.63
N VAL A 68 9.00 5.82 -1.61
CA VAL A 68 7.63 5.37 -1.34
C VAL A 68 6.73 5.64 -2.55
N ILE A 69 6.74 6.86 -3.08
CA ILE A 69 5.91 7.23 -4.23
C ILE A 69 6.28 6.40 -5.48
N LYS A 70 7.56 6.11 -5.71
CA LYS A 70 8.01 5.22 -6.81
C LYS A 70 7.40 3.83 -6.70
N THR A 71 7.49 3.20 -5.52
CA THR A 71 6.89 1.87 -5.29
C THR A 71 5.37 1.89 -5.47
N ILE A 72 4.69 2.92 -4.94
CA ILE A 72 3.25 3.09 -5.09
C ILE A 72 2.86 3.29 -6.56
N ALA A 73 3.60 4.09 -7.32
CA ALA A 73 3.38 4.29 -8.75
C ALA A 73 3.56 2.99 -9.55
N GLU A 74 4.56 2.17 -9.20
CA GLU A 74 4.74 0.86 -9.80
C GLU A 74 3.52 -0.03 -9.52
N LEU A 75 3.10 -0.16 -8.26
CA LEU A 75 1.91 -0.94 -7.86
C LEU A 75 0.65 -0.50 -8.63
N LYS A 76 0.38 0.81 -8.70
CA LYS A 76 -0.76 1.37 -9.46
C LYS A 76 -0.68 1.00 -10.94
N SER A 77 0.51 1.01 -11.53
CA SER A 77 0.69 0.64 -12.95
C SER A 77 0.32 -0.83 -13.22
N LEU A 78 0.44 -1.72 -12.23
CA LEU A 78 0.11 -3.14 -12.38
C LEU A 78 -1.40 -3.38 -12.45
N ALA A 79 -2.21 -2.53 -11.81
CA ALA A 79 -3.67 -2.62 -11.87
C ALA A 79 -4.22 -2.43 -13.30
N LYS A 80 -3.47 -1.70 -14.15
CA LYS A 80 -3.83 -1.40 -15.54
C LYS A 80 -3.33 -2.44 -16.55
N ARG A 81 -2.59 -3.46 -16.11
CA ARG A 81 -1.95 -4.44 -17.01
C ARG A 81 -2.78 -5.73 -17.06
N ASP A 82 -3.42 -5.99 -18.19
CA ASP A 82 -4.31 -7.15 -18.39
C ASP A 82 -3.68 -8.52 -18.12
N LYS A 83 -2.35 -8.62 -18.26
CA LYS A 83 -1.62 -9.88 -18.10
C LYS A 83 -1.14 -10.15 -16.67
N ILE A 84 -1.27 -9.22 -15.73
CA ILE A 84 -0.79 -9.45 -14.37
C ILE A 84 -1.92 -9.97 -13.51
N HIS A 85 -1.75 -11.19 -13.00
CA HIS A 85 -2.75 -11.84 -12.16
C HIS A 85 -2.30 -11.99 -10.71
N ARG A 86 -1.00 -11.80 -10.44
CA ARG A 86 -0.45 -11.88 -9.09
C ARG A 86 0.63 -10.85 -8.84
N VAL A 87 0.57 -10.22 -7.66
CA VAL A 87 1.63 -9.37 -7.13
C VAL A 87 2.12 -9.95 -5.81
N ILE A 88 3.44 -9.99 -5.64
CA ILE A 88 4.11 -10.37 -4.39
C ILE A 88 4.83 -9.13 -3.89
N ILE A 89 4.42 -8.61 -2.74
CA ILE A 89 5.11 -7.49 -2.07
C ILE A 89 6.11 -8.11 -1.09
N ASP A 90 7.40 -8.01 -1.41
CA ASP A 90 8.46 -8.56 -0.58
C ASP A 90 8.92 -7.51 0.44
N LEU A 91 8.54 -7.72 1.71
CA LEU A 91 8.88 -6.86 2.84
C LEU A 91 10.11 -7.35 3.62
N THR A 92 10.78 -8.43 3.18
CA THR A 92 11.84 -9.10 3.95
C THR A 92 13.00 -8.18 4.33
N ASN A 93 13.38 -7.25 3.45
CA ASN A 93 14.50 -6.32 3.67
C ASN A 93 14.09 -4.95 4.25
N LEU A 94 12.86 -4.83 4.74
CA LEU A 94 12.35 -3.58 5.28
C LEU A 94 12.95 -3.30 6.67
N THR A 95 13.48 -2.10 6.88
CA THR A 95 14.11 -1.66 8.15
C THR A 95 13.40 -0.48 8.79
N HIS A 96 12.68 0.32 8.00
CA HIS A 96 11.90 1.44 8.50
C HIS A 96 10.61 1.58 7.72
N ILE A 97 9.52 1.89 8.41
CA ILE A 97 8.21 2.15 7.81
C ILE A 97 7.41 3.09 8.72
N ASP A 98 6.54 3.91 8.14
CA ASP A 98 5.61 4.76 8.88
C ASP A 98 4.14 4.48 8.50
N ILE A 99 3.22 5.01 9.29
CA ILE A 99 1.78 4.79 9.07
C ILE A 99 1.31 5.33 7.71
N GLY A 100 1.92 6.41 7.21
CA GLY A 100 1.58 7.00 5.91
C GLY A 100 1.91 6.06 4.75
N ALA A 101 3.11 5.47 4.77
CA ALA A 101 3.52 4.49 3.78
C ALA A 101 2.66 3.21 3.84
N ILE A 102 2.31 2.76 5.05
CA ILE A 102 1.38 1.64 5.23
C ILE A 102 0.01 1.97 4.63
N SER A 103 -0.55 3.14 4.91
CA SER A 103 -1.85 3.56 4.38
C SER A 103 -1.86 3.63 2.85
N LEU A 104 -0.81 4.19 2.23
CA LEU A 104 -0.66 4.23 0.78
C LEU A 104 -0.54 2.84 0.15
N MET A 105 0.23 1.96 0.79
CA MET A 105 0.38 0.57 0.35
C MET A 105 -0.96 -0.17 0.44
N LEU A 106 -1.71 -0.03 1.54
CA LEU A 106 -3.06 -0.60 1.69
C LEU A 106 -4.01 -0.13 0.60
N SER A 107 -4.01 1.18 0.33
CA SER A 107 -4.85 1.77 -0.72
C SER A 107 -4.54 1.15 -2.08
N SER A 108 -3.25 1.02 -2.42
CA SER A 108 -2.79 0.39 -3.66
C SER A 108 -3.12 -1.10 -3.73
N VAL A 109 -3.02 -1.81 -2.61
CA VAL A 109 -3.43 -3.22 -2.48
C VAL A 109 -4.93 -3.37 -2.72
N LYS A 110 -5.76 -2.47 -2.16
CA LYS A 110 -7.21 -2.46 -2.41
C LYS A 110 -7.53 -2.19 -3.89
N GLU A 111 -6.84 -1.24 -4.53
CA GLU A 111 -7.01 -0.97 -5.97
C GLU A 111 -6.68 -2.20 -6.83
N LEU A 112 -5.57 -2.88 -6.54
CA LEU A 112 -5.20 -4.12 -7.22
C LEU A 112 -6.26 -5.23 -7.03
N ARG A 113 -6.81 -5.37 -5.82
CA ARG A 113 -7.92 -6.31 -5.56
C ARG A 113 -9.19 -5.94 -6.33
N ASN A 114 -9.51 -4.66 -6.43
CA ASN A 114 -10.63 -4.15 -7.22
C ASN A 114 -10.49 -4.50 -8.73
N HIS A 115 -9.26 -4.71 -9.19
CA HIS A 115 -8.90 -5.19 -10.53
C HIS A 115 -8.65 -6.71 -10.60
N LYS A 116 -9.07 -7.47 -9.57
CA LYS A 116 -8.96 -8.93 -9.49
C LYS A 116 -7.51 -9.45 -9.52
N VAL A 117 -6.52 -8.61 -9.21
CA VAL A 117 -5.13 -9.03 -9.05
C VAL A 117 -4.96 -9.68 -7.68
N ARG A 118 -4.41 -10.89 -7.64
CA ARG A 118 -4.11 -11.60 -6.39
C ARG A 118 -2.88 -10.98 -5.74
N ILE A 119 -2.93 -10.77 -4.44
CA ILE A 119 -1.83 -10.13 -3.71
C ILE A 119 -1.36 -11.09 -2.64
N SER A 120 -0.04 -11.18 -2.51
CA SER A 120 0.64 -11.89 -1.44
C SER A 120 1.85 -11.07 -1.01
N GLY A 121 2.43 -11.40 0.13
CA GLY A 121 3.66 -10.75 0.56
C GLY A 121 4.45 -11.59 1.54
N THR A 122 5.67 -11.15 1.80
CA THR A 122 6.53 -11.67 2.87
C THR A 122 6.41 -10.76 4.10
N GLN A 123 6.97 -11.20 5.22
CA GLN A 123 7.09 -10.38 6.42
C GLN A 123 8.52 -9.80 6.53
N PRO A 124 8.70 -8.65 7.19
CA PRO A 124 10.02 -8.14 7.54
C PRO A 124 10.81 -9.12 8.40
N LEU A 125 12.14 -9.11 8.24
CA LEU A 125 13.06 -9.79 9.16
C LEU A 125 13.32 -8.99 10.43
N ASP A 126 13.21 -7.67 10.35
CA ASP A 126 13.33 -6.78 11.49
C ASP A 126 12.07 -6.89 12.38
N GLU A 127 12.28 -7.29 13.64
CA GLU A 127 11.21 -7.56 14.60
C GLU A 127 10.45 -6.28 15.00
N ASP A 128 11.13 -5.14 15.11
CA ASP A 128 10.50 -3.85 15.47
C ASP A 128 9.60 -3.37 14.33
N VAL A 129 10.06 -3.54 13.08
CA VAL A 129 9.27 -3.23 11.88
C VAL A 129 8.06 -4.15 11.78
N LEU A 130 8.25 -5.46 12.02
CA LEU A 130 7.17 -6.43 12.02
C LEU A 130 6.11 -6.09 13.09
N ASP A 131 6.55 -5.80 14.32
CA ASP A 131 5.67 -5.39 15.42
C ASP A 131 4.89 -4.10 15.07
N PHE A 132 5.56 -3.11 14.48
CA PHE A 132 4.90 -1.89 14.03
C PHE A 132 3.81 -2.16 12.98
N ILE A 133 4.10 -3.01 11.98
CA ILE A 133 3.11 -3.40 10.95
C ILE A 133 1.96 -4.19 11.58
N ILE A 134 2.22 -5.11 12.50
CA ILE A 134 1.18 -5.87 13.23
C ILE A 134 0.27 -4.91 14.01
N LYS A 135 0.87 -4.05 14.84
CA LYS A 135 0.13 -3.05 15.63
C LYS A 135 -0.62 -2.06 14.75
N SER A 136 -0.13 -1.71 13.57
CA SER A 136 -0.89 -0.82 12.68
C SER A 136 -2.26 -1.40 12.27
N GLY A 137 -2.44 -2.72 12.31
CA GLY A 137 -3.64 -3.40 11.81
C GLY A 137 -3.54 -3.79 10.34
N PHE A 138 -2.37 -3.67 9.73
CA PHE A 138 -2.09 -4.02 8.33
C PHE A 138 -2.62 -5.41 7.97
N PHE A 139 -2.20 -6.43 8.74
CA PHE A 139 -2.54 -7.83 8.46
C PHE A 139 -4.02 -8.15 8.69
N GLY A 140 -4.75 -7.34 9.47
CA GLY A 140 -6.20 -7.49 9.62
C GLY A 140 -6.98 -7.27 8.32
N ASN A 141 -6.35 -6.63 7.32
CA ASN A 141 -6.92 -6.38 6.00
C ASN A 141 -6.54 -7.46 4.96
N MET A 142 -5.76 -8.46 5.37
CA MET A 142 -5.33 -9.57 4.52
C MET A 142 -6.25 -10.79 4.72
N SER A 143 -6.56 -11.51 3.64
CA SER A 143 -7.47 -12.65 3.71
C SER A 143 -6.84 -13.90 4.34
N ASN A 144 -5.53 -14.08 4.18
CA ASN A 144 -4.77 -15.18 4.73
C ASN A 144 -3.48 -14.63 5.32
N VAL A 145 -3.15 -15.09 6.52
CA VAL A 145 -1.94 -14.71 7.24
C VAL A 145 -1.30 -15.99 7.78
N SER A 146 0.03 -16.04 7.91
CA SER A 146 0.71 -17.21 8.46
C SER A 146 0.20 -17.50 9.89
N PRO A 147 0.23 -18.77 10.34
CA PRO A 147 -0.18 -19.14 11.70
C PRO A 147 0.56 -18.33 12.78
N ASP A 148 1.85 -18.09 12.57
CA ASP A 148 2.70 -17.34 13.51
C ASP A 148 2.18 -15.91 13.71
N ILE A 149 1.90 -15.18 12.62
CA ILE A 149 1.34 -13.84 12.71
C ILE A 149 -0.11 -13.90 13.25
N SER A 150 -0.90 -14.92 12.89
CA SER A 150 -2.28 -15.06 13.37
C SER A 150 -2.35 -15.17 14.90
N ASN A 151 -1.42 -15.89 15.51
CA ASN A 151 -1.32 -15.98 16.98
C ASN A 151 -0.95 -14.62 17.59
N THR A 152 0.01 -13.91 17.00
CA THR A 152 0.40 -12.56 17.43
C THR A 152 -0.73 -11.55 17.26
N LEU A 153 -1.52 -11.62 16.19
CA LEU A 153 -2.67 -10.72 16.00
C LEU A 153 -3.72 -10.89 17.11
N GLN A 154 -3.93 -12.11 17.59
CA GLN A 154 -4.87 -12.38 18.69
C GLN A 154 -4.38 -11.81 20.03
N SER A 155 -3.08 -11.88 20.31
CA SER A 155 -2.52 -11.28 21.54
C SER A 155 -2.57 -9.75 21.49
N HIS A 156 -2.23 -9.14 20.35
CA HIS A 156 -2.22 -7.68 20.22
C HIS A 156 -3.61 -7.05 20.17
N LYS A 157 -4.65 -7.74 19.67
CA LYS A 157 -6.03 -7.22 19.60
C LYS A 157 -6.57 -6.64 20.91
N LYS A 158 -6.12 -7.15 22.07
CA LYS A 158 -6.61 -6.69 23.38
C LYS A 158 -6.06 -5.32 23.79
N ASN A 159 -4.84 -4.97 23.38
CA ASN A 159 -4.13 -3.78 23.85
C ASN A 159 -3.74 -2.80 22.73
N ASN A 160 -4.15 -3.08 21.49
CA ASN A 160 -3.74 -2.28 20.35
C ASN A 160 -4.48 -0.93 20.30
N LYS A 161 -3.71 0.16 20.38
CA LYS A 161 -4.21 1.55 20.30
C LYS A 161 -4.23 2.09 18.87
N ASN A 162 -3.59 1.36 17.94
CA ASN A 162 -3.45 1.75 16.55
C ASN A 162 -4.50 1.03 15.71
N THR A 163 -4.94 1.68 14.64
CA THR A 163 -5.96 1.11 13.77
C THR A 163 -5.77 1.55 12.32
N LEU A 164 -6.07 0.64 11.40
CA LEU A 164 -6.12 0.87 9.97
C LEU A 164 -7.48 0.47 9.45
N ILE A 165 -8.16 1.46 8.89
CA ILE A 165 -9.53 1.32 8.40
C ILE A 165 -9.49 1.54 6.89
N ILE A 166 -9.90 0.52 6.16
CA ILE A 166 -10.17 0.63 4.73
C ILE A 166 -11.67 0.78 4.55
N ALA A 167 -12.09 1.90 3.96
CA ALA A 167 -13.49 2.12 3.61
C ALA A 167 -13.64 2.17 2.09
N ASP A 168 -14.74 1.64 1.58
CA ASP A 168 -15.13 1.74 0.18
C ASP A 168 -16.53 2.35 0.01
N CYS A 169 -16.88 2.64 -1.24
CA CYS A 169 -18.14 3.27 -1.66
C CYS A 169 -19.41 2.56 -1.17
N ASN A 170 -19.33 1.28 -0.77
CA ASN A 170 -20.48 0.48 -0.34
C ASN A 170 -20.60 0.41 1.19
N MET A 171 -19.56 0.82 1.91
CA MET A 171 -19.58 0.84 3.37
C MET A 171 -20.60 1.86 3.89
N LYS A 172 -21.64 1.37 4.56
CA LYS A 172 -22.61 2.19 5.30
C LYS A 172 -21.97 2.72 6.60
N GLY A 173 -22.34 3.93 7.02
CA GLY A 173 -21.93 4.47 8.33
C GLY A 173 -20.51 5.05 8.41
N ARG A 174 -19.90 5.50 7.31
CA ARG A 174 -18.53 6.07 7.31
C ARG A 174 -18.34 7.23 8.28
N GLY A 175 -19.31 8.15 8.34
CA GLY A 175 -19.26 9.28 9.28
C GLY A 175 -19.28 8.82 10.73
N GLN A 176 -20.09 7.80 11.05
CA GLN A 176 -20.12 7.19 12.38
C GLN A 176 -18.77 6.53 12.71
N LEU A 177 -18.19 5.81 11.75
CA LEU A 177 -16.87 5.19 11.91
C LEU A 177 -15.79 6.24 12.20
N ILE A 178 -15.73 7.32 11.41
CA ILE A 178 -14.80 8.44 11.65
C ILE A 178 -15.03 9.03 13.05
N GLY A 179 -16.29 9.27 13.43
CA GLY A 179 -16.64 9.81 14.75
C GLY A 179 -16.19 8.93 15.92
N ILE A 180 -16.37 7.60 15.82
CA ILE A 180 -15.91 6.64 16.83
C ILE A 180 -14.38 6.71 16.98
N ASN A 181 -13.65 6.75 15.88
CA ASN A 181 -12.20 6.81 15.90
C ASN A 181 -11.67 8.12 16.49
N ILE A 182 -12.34 9.25 16.23
CA ILE A 182 -11.99 10.53 16.84
C ILE A 182 -12.17 10.50 18.36
N LYS A 183 -13.26 9.87 18.84
CA LYS A 183 -13.45 9.69 20.30
C LYS A 183 -12.32 8.86 20.92
N GLN A 184 -11.87 7.80 20.22
CA GLN A 184 -10.73 7.00 20.65
C GLN A 184 -9.43 7.80 20.68
N ILE A 185 -9.16 8.61 19.64
CA ILE A 185 -8.00 9.52 19.62
C ILE A 185 -8.02 10.45 20.84
N ARG A 186 -9.18 11.03 21.14
CA ARG A 186 -9.33 11.95 22.28
C ARG A 186 -9.10 11.24 23.62
N LYS A 187 -9.60 10.01 23.78
CA LYS A 187 -9.32 9.17 24.94
C LYS A 187 -7.83 8.88 25.10
N LEU A 188 -7.13 8.58 24.01
CA LEU A 188 -5.70 8.27 24.04
C LEU A 188 -4.85 9.49 24.41
N LEU A 189 -5.23 10.69 23.96
CA LEU A 189 -4.49 11.92 24.21
C LEU A 189 -4.84 12.60 25.54
N LEU A 190 -6.12 12.61 25.91
CA LEU A 190 -6.67 13.42 27.01
C LEU A 190 -7.34 12.58 28.12
N GLY A 191 -7.47 11.27 27.95
CA GLY A 191 -8.14 10.38 28.91
C GLY A 191 -9.67 10.38 28.83
N GLU A 192 -10.27 11.26 28.03
CA GLU A 192 -11.72 11.42 27.92
C GLU A 192 -12.26 11.17 26.50
N GLU A 193 -13.29 10.32 26.41
CA GLU A 193 -14.02 10.08 25.16
C GLU A 193 -15.00 11.22 24.89
N ASN A 194 -14.67 12.08 23.93
CA ASN A 194 -15.58 13.14 23.49
C ASN A 194 -15.40 13.43 22.01
N HIS A 195 -16.35 14.17 21.46
CA HIS A 195 -16.29 14.68 20.11
C HIS A 195 -15.18 15.71 19.96
N TYR A 196 -14.56 15.73 18.78
CA TYR A 196 -13.63 16.78 18.39
C TYR A 196 -13.99 17.25 16.98
N GLN A 197 -14.86 18.26 16.95
CA GLN A 197 -15.47 18.76 15.70
C GLN A 197 -14.43 19.19 14.65
N PRO A 198 -13.33 19.89 14.98
CA PRO A 198 -12.36 20.32 13.98
C PRO A 198 -11.78 19.15 13.16
N LEU A 199 -11.32 18.09 13.82
CA LEU A 199 -10.78 16.91 13.14
C LEU A 199 -11.88 16.16 12.36
N TYR A 200 -13.09 16.09 12.91
CA TYR A 200 -14.22 15.46 12.22
C TYR A 200 -14.53 16.18 10.91
N THR A 201 -14.60 17.51 10.94
CA THR A 201 -14.85 18.33 9.74
C THR A 201 -13.77 18.09 8.68
N ILE A 202 -12.49 18.12 9.06
CA ILE A 202 -11.36 17.89 8.13
C ILE A 202 -11.48 16.49 7.49
N LEU A 203 -11.69 15.44 8.29
CA LEU A 203 -11.79 14.07 7.77
C LEU A 203 -13.04 13.87 6.90
N MET A 204 -14.15 14.52 7.23
CA MET A 204 -15.36 14.48 6.42
C MET A 204 -15.19 15.21 5.09
N GLU A 205 -14.48 16.34 5.07
CA GLU A 205 -14.13 17.04 3.83
C GLU A 205 -13.20 16.19 2.95
N MET A 206 -12.17 15.58 3.53
CA MET A 206 -11.29 14.64 2.82
C MET A 206 -12.07 13.44 2.26
N ASN A 207 -13.01 12.89 3.03
CA ASN A 207 -13.88 11.80 2.59
C ASN A 207 -14.80 12.23 1.44
N ALA A 208 -15.39 13.42 1.51
CA ALA A 208 -16.20 13.96 0.41
C ALA A 208 -15.35 14.13 -0.86
N ASN A 209 -14.15 14.71 -0.74
CA ASN A 209 -13.22 14.89 -1.86
C ASN A 209 -12.81 13.54 -2.49
N ALA A 210 -12.49 12.54 -1.66
CA ALA A 210 -12.15 11.21 -2.13
C ALA A 210 -13.34 10.53 -2.84
N PHE A 211 -14.55 10.68 -2.32
CA PHE A 211 -15.74 10.09 -2.91
C PHE A 211 -16.16 10.79 -4.20
N GLU A 212 -16.17 12.11 -4.25
CA GLU A 212 -16.71 12.87 -5.38
C GLU A 212 -15.72 13.00 -6.53
N HIS A 213 -14.42 13.05 -6.25
CA HIS A 213 -13.44 13.52 -7.23
C HIS A 213 -12.27 12.56 -7.46
N ALA A 214 -11.90 11.71 -6.49
CA ALA A 214 -10.68 10.90 -6.62
C ALA A 214 -10.76 9.81 -7.69
N TYR A 215 -11.96 9.33 -8.03
CA TYR A 215 -12.16 8.21 -8.93
C TYR A 215 -13.27 8.48 -9.95
N ASN A 216 -13.08 8.03 -11.19
CA ASN A 216 -14.07 8.09 -12.26
C ASN A 216 -15.02 6.88 -12.26
N ASP A 217 -14.67 5.83 -11.54
CA ASP A 217 -15.45 4.60 -11.45
C ASP A 217 -16.10 4.46 -10.06
N ASP A 218 -16.98 3.47 -9.92
CA ASP A 218 -17.66 3.21 -8.65
C ASP A 218 -16.77 2.48 -7.64
N LYS A 219 -15.54 2.07 -7.99
CA LYS A 219 -14.66 1.28 -7.12
C LYS A 219 -13.78 2.16 -6.23
N LYS A 220 -14.43 3.17 -5.63
CA LYS A 220 -13.78 4.19 -4.79
C LYS A 220 -13.43 3.61 -3.42
N HIS A 221 -12.23 3.88 -2.95
CA HIS A 221 -11.79 3.51 -1.60
C HIS A 221 -10.84 4.56 -1.02
N TRP A 222 -10.76 4.57 0.30
CA TRP A 222 -9.76 5.33 1.03
C TRP A 222 -9.35 4.56 2.27
N VAL A 223 -8.22 4.97 2.84
CA VAL A 223 -7.65 4.39 4.05
C VAL A 223 -7.49 5.47 5.09
N LEU A 224 -8.03 5.23 6.29
CA LEU A 224 -7.77 6.03 7.48
C LEU A 224 -6.81 5.22 8.37
N GLY A 225 -5.61 5.75 8.57
CA GLY A 225 -4.64 5.22 9.51
C GLY A 225 -4.56 6.08 10.76
N ILE A 226 -4.54 5.42 11.93
CA ILE A 226 -4.35 6.07 13.22
C ILE A 226 -3.24 5.32 13.93
N ASN A 227 -2.18 6.04 14.23
CA ASN A 227 -1.00 5.52 14.92
C ASN A 227 -0.68 6.40 16.12
N PHE A 228 -0.78 5.82 17.30
CA PHE A 228 -0.33 6.40 18.55
C PHE A 228 1.13 5.99 18.78
N ASP A 229 1.99 6.99 18.82
CA ASP A 229 3.38 6.83 19.23
C ASP A 229 3.49 7.11 20.73
N GLU A 230 3.70 6.05 21.50
CA GLU A 230 3.82 6.13 22.96
C GLU A 230 5.07 6.90 23.40
N LYS A 231 6.15 6.87 22.61
CA LYS A 231 7.42 7.54 22.96
C LYS A 231 7.27 9.05 22.88
N SER A 232 6.68 9.55 21.77
CA SER A 232 6.46 10.99 21.60
C SER A 232 5.14 11.50 22.18
N LYS A 233 4.26 10.60 22.63
CA LYS A 233 2.87 10.90 23.05
C LYS A 233 2.07 11.64 21.97
N LYS A 234 2.29 11.27 20.70
CA LYS A 234 1.62 11.87 19.54
C LYS A 234 0.71 10.86 18.87
N VAL A 235 -0.38 11.36 18.29
CA VAL A 235 -1.23 10.59 17.37
C VAL A 235 -0.98 11.10 15.96
N PHE A 236 -0.61 10.19 15.06
CA PHE A 236 -0.56 10.39 13.63
C PHE A 236 -1.87 9.91 13.02
N VAL A 237 -2.55 10.80 12.30
CA VAL A 237 -3.76 10.48 11.54
C VAL A 237 -3.45 10.65 10.07
N THR A 238 -3.65 9.60 9.29
CA THR A 238 -3.45 9.60 7.83
C THR A 238 -4.78 9.34 7.16
N PHE A 239 -5.13 10.19 6.19
CA PHE A 239 -6.24 9.94 5.27
C PHE A 239 -5.66 9.80 3.88
N THR A 240 -5.89 8.66 3.23
CA THR A 240 -5.18 8.32 2.01
C THR A 240 -6.13 7.70 0.99
N ASP A 241 -6.31 8.40 -0.13
CA ASP A 241 -6.82 7.83 -1.36
C ASP A 241 -5.66 7.62 -2.36
N ASN A 242 -5.91 6.83 -3.39
CA ASN A 242 -4.97 6.63 -4.48
C ASN A 242 -5.58 7.01 -5.83
N GLY A 243 -6.45 8.02 -5.85
CA GLY A 243 -7.17 8.45 -7.03
C GLY A 243 -6.34 9.17 -8.10
N LEU A 244 -7.02 9.93 -8.94
CA LEU A 244 -6.46 10.75 -10.03
C LEU A 244 -5.52 11.86 -9.52
N GLY A 245 -5.73 12.30 -8.29
CA GLY A 245 -4.97 13.37 -7.66
C GLY A 245 -5.50 14.77 -8.00
N ILE A 246 -5.21 15.71 -7.10
CA ILE A 246 -5.78 17.06 -7.12
C ILE A 246 -5.42 17.86 -8.39
N ILE A 247 -4.20 17.70 -8.93
CA ILE A 247 -3.76 18.43 -10.12
C ILE A 247 -4.58 18.02 -11.36
N GLN A 248 -4.82 16.73 -11.54
CA GLN A 248 -5.61 16.23 -12.67
C GLN A 248 -7.07 16.69 -12.56
N GLN A 249 -7.65 16.64 -11.35
CA GLN A 249 -9.02 17.11 -11.12
C GLN A 249 -9.17 18.61 -11.39
N LEU A 250 -8.20 19.43 -10.99
CA LEU A 250 -8.18 20.86 -11.30
C LEU A 250 -8.16 21.09 -12.82
N ASN A 251 -7.40 20.28 -13.58
CA ASN A 251 -7.38 20.37 -15.04
C ASN A 251 -8.72 19.98 -15.69
N LEU A 252 -9.43 18.98 -15.16
CA LEU A 252 -10.74 18.56 -15.65
C LEU A 252 -11.83 19.61 -15.42
N LYS A 253 -11.85 20.26 -14.23
CA LYS A 253 -12.79 21.36 -13.93
C LYS A 253 -12.50 22.65 -14.74
N ARG A 254 -11.33 22.75 -15.39
CA ARG A 254 -10.90 23.92 -16.17
C ARG A 254 -11.35 23.91 -17.63
N SER A 255 -11.71 22.78 -18.25
CA SER A 255 -12.22 22.81 -19.64
C SER A 255 -13.57 23.55 -19.77
N THR A 256 -14.23 23.83 -18.64
CA THR A 256 -15.53 24.52 -18.56
C THR A 256 -15.46 25.98 -18.08
N ARG A 257 -14.32 26.55 -17.66
CA ARG A 257 -14.21 27.97 -17.18
C ARG A 257 -12.91 28.69 -17.63
N VAL A 258 -13.03 29.99 -17.92
CA VAL A 258 -12.32 30.75 -18.97
C VAL A 258 -11.08 31.59 -18.54
N LYS A 259 -10.14 31.76 -19.50
CA LYS A 259 -9.10 32.77 -19.84
C LYS A 259 -8.10 33.37 -18.83
N GLU A 260 -8.45 33.75 -17.60
CA GLU A 260 -7.48 34.47 -16.73
C GLU A 260 -6.36 33.57 -16.16
N PHE A 261 -6.57 32.25 -16.23
CA PHE A 261 -5.62 31.22 -15.82
C PHE A 261 -4.53 30.89 -16.86
N ILE A 262 -4.65 31.38 -18.10
CA ILE A 262 -3.85 30.91 -19.24
C ILE A 262 -2.39 31.40 -19.17
N SER A 263 -2.13 32.57 -18.57
CA SER A 263 -0.78 33.12 -18.41
C SER A 263 0.08 32.30 -17.44
N ASP A 264 -0.49 31.92 -16.29
CA ASP A 264 0.14 31.02 -15.32
C ASP A 264 0.32 29.59 -15.88
N PHE A 265 -0.43 29.23 -16.93
CA PHE A 265 -0.45 27.89 -17.52
C PHE A 265 0.54 27.66 -18.68
N ALA A 266 1.17 28.70 -19.21
CA ALA A 266 2.27 28.52 -20.16
C ALA A 266 3.40 27.65 -19.54
N LEU A 267 3.52 27.67 -18.21
CA LEU A 267 4.43 26.85 -17.41
C LEU A 267 4.02 25.37 -17.27
N LEU A 268 2.76 25.01 -17.55
CA LEU A 268 2.24 23.64 -17.39
C LEU A 268 2.46 22.73 -18.61
N LYS A 269 2.81 23.30 -19.78
CA LYS A 269 3.26 22.50 -20.93
C LYS A 269 4.64 21.87 -20.73
N THR A 270 5.37 22.33 -19.72
CA THR A 270 6.58 21.66 -19.21
C THR A 270 6.22 20.92 -17.93
N PRO A 271 6.22 19.58 -17.92
CA PRO A 271 5.88 18.77 -16.74
C PRO A 271 7.02 18.79 -15.72
N ASP A 272 7.36 19.96 -15.20
CA ASP A 272 8.32 20.14 -14.13
C ASP A 272 7.61 20.06 -12.77
N VAL A 273 8.21 19.33 -11.83
CA VAL A 273 7.77 19.20 -10.44
C VAL A 273 7.65 20.58 -9.77
N PHE A 274 8.54 21.52 -10.14
CA PHE A 274 8.54 22.88 -9.63
C PHE A 274 7.25 23.65 -9.97
N ASN A 275 6.76 23.52 -11.21
CA ASN A 275 5.56 24.22 -11.66
C ASN A 275 4.28 23.66 -11.02
N ASN A 276 4.25 22.35 -10.77
CA ASN A 276 3.16 21.71 -10.03
C ASN A 276 3.15 22.11 -8.55
N GLY A 277 4.32 22.25 -7.92
CA GLY A 277 4.43 22.72 -6.54
C GLY A 277 3.90 24.14 -6.34
N ILE A 278 4.27 25.07 -7.22
CA ILE A 278 3.77 26.45 -7.20
C ILE A 278 2.25 26.49 -7.39
N LEU A 279 1.72 25.68 -8.31
CA LEU A 279 0.29 25.59 -8.54
C LEU A 279 -0.47 25.13 -7.29
N LEU A 280 0.03 24.08 -6.63
CA LEU A 280 -0.56 23.58 -5.39
C LEU A 280 -0.52 24.63 -4.29
N GLN A 281 0.61 25.32 -4.15
CA GLN A 281 0.74 26.41 -3.18
C GLN A 281 -0.31 27.49 -3.41
N LYS A 282 -0.47 27.97 -4.66
CA LYS A 282 -1.53 28.94 -5.02
C LYS A 282 -2.96 28.42 -4.75
N VAL A 283 -3.20 27.11 -4.88
CA VAL A 283 -4.48 26.47 -4.54
C VAL A 283 -4.72 26.50 -3.03
N PHE A 284 -3.72 26.14 -2.23
CA PHE A 284 -3.80 26.18 -0.77
C PHE A 284 -3.90 27.60 -0.22
N ASP A 285 -3.26 28.56 -0.88
CA ASP A 285 -3.33 29.99 -0.57
C ASP A 285 -4.64 30.64 -1.04
N LYS A 286 -5.59 29.84 -1.56
CA LYS A 286 -6.91 30.26 -2.05
C LYS A 286 -6.87 31.34 -3.14
N VAL A 287 -5.74 31.52 -3.83
CA VAL A 287 -5.56 32.50 -4.93
C VAL A 287 -6.62 32.30 -6.03
N TYR A 288 -7.08 31.07 -6.19
CA TYR A 288 -8.01 30.66 -7.24
C TYR A 288 -9.47 30.44 -6.79
N ASN A 289 -9.80 30.79 -5.55
CA ASN A 289 -11.13 30.83 -4.94
C ASN A 289 -12.26 30.09 -5.70
N SER A 290 -12.40 28.78 -5.46
CA SER A 290 -13.70 28.13 -5.56
C SER A 290 -14.29 28.00 -4.16
N ARG A 291 -15.08 29.01 -3.74
CA ARG A 291 -16.02 29.03 -2.60
C ARG A 291 -15.79 27.95 -1.52
N PHE A 292 -14.98 28.26 -0.52
CA PHE A 292 -15.21 27.76 0.84
C PHE A 292 -15.82 28.92 1.62
N LYS A 293 -17.16 29.03 1.60
CA LYS A 293 -17.86 29.94 2.51
C LYS A 293 -17.87 29.28 3.90
N SER A 294 -17.37 30.04 4.86
CA SER A 294 -17.51 29.89 6.31
C SER A 294 -18.94 29.53 6.73
#